data_AF-A0A941NYK9-F1
#
_entry.id   AF-A0A941NYK9-F1
#
_cell.length_a   1.000
_cell.length_b   1.000
_cell.length_c   1.000
_cell.angle_alpha   90.00
_cell.angle_beta   90.00
_cell.angle_gamma   90.00
#
_symmetry.space_group_name_H-M   'P 1'
#
loop_
_entity.id
_entity.type
_entity.pdbx_description
1 polymer ?
#
loop_
_entity_poly.entity_id
_entity_poly.type
_entity_poly.pdbx_seq_one_letter_code
_entity_poly.pdbx_strand_id
1 'polypeptide(L)'
;MRYSLTYALVVASLGTGLVSPANAHIFPHHLGTFDGTAGAAATDLASVAGNFGWIDGTDADWGDTHKLAVYQFTLTKEADIQLSFSQAVALGGRNGLNPGFSLYSGLVHDPSSPGGPDHDFSAGSIAIRDTDSGGAITEGAFRALQDWRITNESDPAVVPPSVLTYIGHAYDGSQDYGSGIIPGGDGLLDHQVVQNFHLLAGDYSVFVGGSDYASQFAAVKGLGISGTISVVSAVPEPETYAMLLTGLGLMGAAIRRRKAIDDFRYCGAKQRLLCPF
;
A
#
# COMPACT_ATOMS: atom_id res chain seq x y z
N MET A 1 64.91 40.70 -37.40
CA MET A 1 64.15 40.50 -36.16
C MET A 1 62.71 40.22 -36.54
N ARG A 2 62.29 38.96 -36.50
CA ARG A 2 60.92 38.53 -36.80
C ARG A 2 60.28 38.14 -35.47
N TYR A 3 59.24 38.87 -35.05
CA TYR A 3 58.43 38.51 -33.89
C TYR A 3 57.32 37.58 -34.35
N SER A 4 57.33 36.34 -33.88
CA SER A 4 56.25 35.37 -34.06
C SER A 4 55.34 35.45 -32.84
N LEU A 5 54.08 35.88 -33.03
CA LEU A 5 53.03 35.71 -32.03
C LEU A 5 52.56 34.25 -32.08
N THR A 6 52.77 33.51 -30.99
CA THR A 6 52.17 32.19 -30.80
C THR A 6 50.97 32.36 -29.86
N TYR A 7 49.76 32.30 -30.41
CA TYR A 7 48.53 32.16 -29.63
C TYR A 7 48.43 30.71 -29.12
N ALA A 8 48.60 30.50 -27.81
CA ALA A 8 48.27 29.24 -27.17
C ALA A 8 46.78 29.27 -26.76
N LEU A 9 45.94 28.59 -27.54
CA LEU A 9 44.53 28.39 -27.24
C LEU A 9 44.45 27.19 -26.29
N VAL A 10 44.35 27.46 -24.98
CA VAL A 10 44.08 26.42 -23.97
C VAL A 10 42.60 26.06 -24.07
N VAL A 11 42.30 24.98 -24.80
CA VAL A 11 40.99 24.32 -24.74
C VAL A 11 40.97 23.51 -23.46
N ALA A 12 40.36 24.05 -22.40
CA ALA A 12 39.96 23.26 -21.26
C ALA A 12 38.80 22.37 -21.70
N SER A 13 39.09 21.12 -22.05
CA SER A 13 38.07 20.09 -22.16
C SER A 13 37.42 19.91 -20.80
N LEU A 14 36.21 20.46 -20.64
CA LEU A 14 35.26 20.07 -19.62
C LEU A 14 35.03 18.57 -19.78
N GLY A 15 35.80 17.77 -19.05
CA GLY A 15 35.43 16.40 -18.76
C GLY A 15 34.13 16.47 -17.98
N THR A 16 33.02 16.21 -18.66
CA THR A 16 31.79 15.76 -18.02
C THR A 16 32.14 14.46 -17.32
N GLY A 17 32.65 14.60 -16.09
CA GLY A 17 32.69 13.52 -15.13
C GLY A 17 31.28 12.99 -15.06
N LEU A 18 31.13 11.76 -15.54
CA LEU A 18 29.94 10.94 -15.40
C LEU A 18 29.45 11.09 -13.97
N VAL A 19 28.34 11.81 -13.80
CA VAL A 19 27.49 11.58 -12.63
C VAL A 19 27.00 10.16 -12.82
N SER A 20 27.67 9.20 -12.18
CA SER A 20 27.01 7.96 -11.80
C SER A 20 25.69 8.40 -11.18
N PRO A 21 24.52 7.92 -11.64
CA PRO A 21 23.30 8.19 -10.90
C PRO A 21 23.58 7.71 -9.48
N ALA A 22 23.37 8.59 -8.49
CA ALA A 22 23.29 8.13 -7.13
C ALA A 22 22.24 7.02 -7.14
N ASN A 23 22.65 5.76 -6.89
CA ASN A 23 21.73 4.65 -6.73
C ASN A 23 20.72 5.10 -5.67
N ALA A 24 19.47 5.42 -6.03
CA ALA A 24 18.56 5.97 -5.05
C ALA A 24 18.02 4.79 -4.25
N HIS A 25 18.55 4.63 -3.05
CA HIS A 25 18.14 3.53 -2.19
C HIS A 25 16.67 3.72 -1.77
N ILE A 26 16.00 2.65 -1.37
CA ILE A 26 14.65 2.69 -0.84
C ILE A 26 14.71 3.33 0.55
N PHE A 27 14.16 4.53 0.67
CA PHE A 27 14.00 5.22 1.96
C PHE A 27 12.52 5.18 2.36
N PRO A 28 12.12 4.27 3.27
CA PRO A 28 10.72 4.13 3.64
C PRO A 28 10.22 5.31 4.48
N HIS A 29 8.96 5.69 4.23
CA HIS A 29 8.16 6.59 5.03
C HIS A 29 7.49 5.82 6.17
N HIS A 30 7.83 6.12 7.41
CA HIS A 30 7.32 5.37 8.56
C HIS A 30 6.00 5.99 9.07
N LEU A 31 4.90 5.28 8.86
CA LEU A 31 3.56 5.67 9.37
C LEU A 31 3.37 5.33 10.85
N GLY A 32 4.25 4.50 11.42
CA GLY A 32 4.31 4.21 12.86
C GLY A 32 3.80 2.82 13.23
N THR A 33 3.51 2.66 14.53
CA THR A 33 3.06 1.40 15.12
C THR A 33 1.64 1.55 15.66
N PHE A 34 0.77 0.61 15.30
CA PHE A 34 -0.64 0.59 15.65
C PHE A 34 -0.98 -0.65 16.49
N ASP A 35 -1.95 -0.53 17.38
CA ASP A 35 -2.34 -1.60 18.31
C ASP A 35 -3.76 -2.13 18.11
N GLY A 36 -4.36 -1.79 16.96
CA GLY A 36 -5.75 -2.11 16.64
C GLY A 36 -6.78 -1.16 17.25
N THR A 37 -6.35 -0.06 17.89
CA THR A 37 -7.29 0.96 18.37
C THR A 37 -7.98 1.67 17.21
N ALA A 38 -9.30 1.46 17.08
CA ALA A 38 -10.11 2.09 16.06
C ALA A 38 -10.00 3.63 16.09
N GLY A 39 -9.84 4.24 14.91
CA GLY A 39 -9.64 5.67 14.72
C GLY A 39 -8.19 6.14 14.83
N ALA A 40 -7.25 5.28 15.20
CA ALA A 40 -5.82 5.60 15.10
C ALA A 40 -5.43 5.76 13.63
N ALA A 41 -4.80 6.87 13.28
CA ALA A 41 -4.41 7.17 11.90
C ALA A 41 -3.07 7.93 11.84
N ALA A 42 -2.37 7.77 10.74
CA ALA A 42 -1.17 8.53 10.41
C ALA A 42 -1.12 8.83 8.92
N THR A 43 -0.49 9.95 8.58
CA THR A 43 -0.31 10.41 7.20
C THR A 43 1.13 10.87 7.01
N ASP A 44 1.72 10.50 5.88
CA ASP A 44 3.01 11.04 5.46
C ASP A 44 3.00 11.36 3.95
N LEU A 45 3.83 12.32 3.56
CA LEU A 45 3.92 12.83 2.21
C LEU A 45 5.18 12.32 1.52
N ALA A 46 5.04 11.91 0.27
CA ALA A 46 6.15 11.49 -0.58
C ALA A 46 6.07 12.13 -1.97
N SER A 47 7.03 11.82 -2.82
CA SER A 47 6.97 12.11 -4.25
C SER A 47 7.56 10.97 -5.07
N VAL A 48 7.04 10.80 -6.28
CA VAL A 48 7.45 9.76 -7.24
C VAL A 48 7.86 10.38 -8.57
N ALA A 49 8.66 9.66 -9.35
CA ALA A 49 9.26 10.17 -10.58
C ALA A 49 8.26 10.38 -11.73
N GLY A 50 7.07 9.78 -11.67
CA GLY A 50 6.07 9.90 -12.72
C GLY A 50 4.82 9.09 -12.41
N ASN A 51 3.88 9.09 -13.36
CA ASN A 51 2.58 8.48 -13.20
C ASN A 51 2.53 6.99 -13.63
N PHE A 52 3.63 6.24 -13.54
CA PHE A 52 3.69 4.87 -14.08
C PHE A 52 4.41 3.85 -13.18
N GLY A 53 5.14 4.30 -12.14
CA GLY A 53 6.06 3.42 -11.42
C GLY A 53 5.43 2.19 -10.75
N TRP A 54 4.17 2.27 -10.33
CA TRP A 54 3.50 1.11 -9.74
C TRP A 54 3.03 0.14 -10.81
N ILE A 55 2.43 0.64 -11.89
CA ILE A 55 1.90 -0.21 -12.96
C ILE A 55 2.99 -0.91 -13.78
N ASP A 56 4.20 -0.33 -13.88
CA ASP A 56 5.39 -1.02 -14.42
C ASP A 56 5.62 -2.37 -13.72
N GLY A 57 5.50 -2.41 -12.39
CA GLY A 57 5.69 -3.64 -11.63
C GLY A 57 4.66 -4.74 -11.92
N THR A 58 3.65 -4.49 -12.75
CA THR A 58 2.61 -5.46 -13.10
C THR A 58 2.92 -6.26 -14.37
N ASP A 59 3.88 -5.82 -15.18
CA ASP A 59 4.22 -6.46 -16.45
C ASP A 59 5.34 -7.50 -16.33
N ALA A 60 5.86 -7.95 -17.46
CA ALA A 60 6.76 -9.11 -17.53
C ALA A 60 8.21 -8.77 -17.15
N ASP A 61 8.62 -7.51 -17.32
CA ASP A 61 9.98 -7.02 -17.10
C ASP A 61 10.18 -6.29 -15.77
N TRP A 62 9.14 -6.22 -14.93
CA TRP A 62 9.19 -5.80 -13.52
C TRP A 62 9.58 -4.33 -13.35
N GLY A 63 9.18 -3.74 -12.24
CA GLY A 63 9.36 -2.31 -12.01
C GLY A 63 10.70 -1.94 -11.37
N ASP A 64 11.14 -0.72 -11.65
CA ASP A 64 12.23 -0.04 -10.95
C ASP A 64 11.72 0.55 -9.61
N THR A 65 12.28 0.11 -8.48
CA THR A 65 11.87 0.58 -7.15
C THR A 65 12.10 2.08 -6.95
N HIS A 66 12.99 2.68 -7.75
CA HIS A 66 13.28 4.12 -7.72
C HIS A 66 12.14 4.98 -8.28
N LYS A 67 11.12 4.35 -8.90
CA LYS A 67 9.91 5.03 -9.38
C LYS A 67 8.79 5.06 -8.35
N LEU A 68 9.03 4.48 -7.18
CA LEU A 68 8.04 4.26 -6.13
C LEU A 68 8.36 5.09 -4.88
N ALA A 69 7.31 5.36 -4.11
CA ALA A 69 7.41 5.72 -2.71
C ALA A 69 7.07 4.48 -1.87
N VAL A 70 7.82 4.26 -0.79
CA VAL A 70 7.62 3.12 0.10
C VAL A 70 7.16 3.62 1.45
N TYR A 71 6.08 3.07 1.97
CA TYR A 71 5.56 3.34 3.31
C TYR A 71 5.69 2.09 4.17
N GLN A 72 5.92 2.25 5.47
CA GLN A 72 6.02 1.14 6.42
C GLN A 72 5.22 1.40 7.68
N PHE A 73 4.62 0.34 8.22
CA PHE A 73 3.95 0.37 9.51
C PHE A 73 4.00 -0.99 10.20
N THR A 74 3.81 -0.98 11.51
CA THR A 74 3.74 -2.18 12.35
C THR A 74 2.37 -2.28 12.99
N LEU A 75 1.75 -3.46 12.95
CA LEU A 75 0.60 -3.81 13.77
C LEU A 75 1.03 -4.70 14.93
N THR A 76 0.80 -4.27 16.16
CA THR A 76 1.06 -5.10 17.35
C THR A 76 -0.07 -6.08 17.67
N LYS A 77 -1.24 -5.89 17.03
CA LYS A 77 -2.41 -6.76 17.12
C LYS A 77 -3.10 -6.83 15.75
N GLU A 78 -3.87 -7.89 15.55
CA GLU A 78 -4.79 -8.00 14.42
C GLU A 78 -5.77 -6.82 14.38
N ALA A 79 -5.99 -6.27 13.18
CA ALA A 79 -6.82 -5.11 12.96
C ALA A 79 -7.32 -5.01 11.52
N ASP A 80 -8.48 -4.39 11.34
CA ASP A 80 -8.91 -3.88 10.05
C ASP A 80 -8.27 -2.51 9.82
N ILE A 81 -7.59 -2.35 8.70
CA ILE A 81 -6.93 -1.11 8.31
C ILE A 81 -7.49 -0.61 6.98
N GLN A 82 -7.51 0.70 6.82
CA GLN A 82 -7.78 1.38 5.57
C GLN A 82 -6.50 2.08 5.13
N LEU A 83 -6.05 1.77 3.92
CA LEU A 83 -5.01 2.53 3.23
C LEU A 83 -5.68 3.47 2.24
N SER A 84 -5.25 4.72 2.25
CA SER A 84 -5.67 5.74 1.29
C SER A 84 -4.44 6.43 0.73
N PHE A 85 -4.36 6.48 -0.59
CA PHE A 85 -3.34 7.23 -1.31
C PHE A 85 -4.01 8.21 -2.24
N SER A 86 -3.58 9.47 -2.20
CA SER A 86 -4.07 10.51 -3.11
C SER A 86 -2.93 11.37 -3.62
N GLN A 87 -3.13 11.96 -4.79
CA GLN A 87 -2.21 12.98 -5.29
C GLN A 87 -2.03 14.11 -4.27
N ALA A 88 -0.84 14.71 -4.27
CA ALA A 88 -0.54 15.86 -3.45
C ALA A 88 0.45 16.80 -4.14
N VAL A 89 0.59 18.00 -3.58
CA VAL A 89 1.74 18.88 -3.85
C VAL A 89 2.69 18.75 -2.66
N ALA A 90 3.72 17.93 -2.79
CA ALA A 90 4.61 17.60 -1.69
C ALA A 90 6.04 17.27 -2.16
N LEU A 91 7.04 17.66 -1.37
CA LEU A 91 8.46 17.33 -1.58
C LEU A 91 8.94 17.59 -3.02
N GLY A 92 8.54 18.72 -3.60
CA GLY A 92 8.86 19.09 -5.00
C GLY A 92 7.97 18.42 -6.06
N GLY A 93 7.16 17.44 -5.67
CA GLY A 93 6.14 16.81 -6.48
C GLY A 93 4.89 17.67 -6.66
N ARG A 94 4.20 17.47 -7.78
CA ARG A 94 2.98 18.18 -8.20
C ARG A 94 1.77 17.24 -8.26
N ASN A 95 0.59 17.83 -8.42
CA ASN A 95 -0.64 17.12 -8.74
C ASN A 95 -0.57 16.42 -10.11
N GLY A 96 -1.46 15.45 -10.32
CA GLY A 96 -1.64 14.66 -11.54
C GLY A 96 -1.26 13.19 -11.41
N LEU A 97 -1.06 12.69 -10.19
CA LEU A 97 -0.83 11.26 -9.94
C LEU A 97 -2.16 10.51 -9.95
N ASN A 98 -2.20 9.38 -10.64
CA ASN A 98 -3.22 8.35 -10.46
C ASN A 98 -2.57 7.28 -9.59
N PRO A 99 -2.85 7.22 -8.28
CA PRO A 99 -2.11 6.34 -7.39
C PRO A 99 -2.48 4.87 -7.60
N GLY A 100 -1.47 4.01 -7.59
CA GLY A 100 -1.60 2.57 -7.41
C GLY A 100 -0.65 2.11 -6.31
N PHE A 101 -1.07 1.10 -5.54
CA PHE A 101 -0.22 0.56 -4.49
C PHE A 101 -0.37 -0.94 -4.32
N SER A 102 0.68 -1.56 -3.78
CA SER A 102 0.67 -2.94 -3.33
C SER A 102 1.16 -3.04 -1.88
N LEU A 103 0.44 -3.84 -1.09
CA LEU A 103 0.72 -4.12 0.31
C LEU A 103 1.41 -5.48 0.44
N TYR A 104 2.48 -5.49 1.24
CA TYR A 104 3.28 -6.68 1.54
C TYR A 104 3.48 -6.84 3.04
N SER A 105 3.56 -8.09 3.50
CA SER A 105 4.16 -8.42 4.80
C SER A 105 5.68 -8.44 4.66
N GLY A 106 6.37 -7.84 5.62
CA GLY A 106 7.83 -7.69 5.63
C GLY A 106 8.27 -6.24 5.54
N LEU A 107 9.52 -5.98 5.94
CA LEU A 107 10.17 -4.68 5.88
C LEU A 107 11.33 -4.72 4.89
N VAL A 108 11.48 -3.65 4.10
CA VAL A 108 12.75 -3.31 3.48
C VAL A 108 13.76 -2.90 4.55
N HIS A 109 15.05 -3.07 4.26
CA HIS A 109 16.12 -2.64 5.15
C HIS A 109 16.05 -1.15 5.42
N ASP A 110 16.28 -0.79 6.69
CA ASP A 110 16.37 0.59 7.11
C ASP A 110 17.74 1.19 6.72
N PRO A 111 17.91 2.51 6.78
CA PRO A 111 19.20 3.14 6.47
C PRO A 111 20.35 2.74 7.40
N SER A 112 20.08 2.08 8.53
CA SER A 112 21.09 1.66 9.51
C SER A 112 21.58 0.22 9.29
N SER A 113 20.91 -0.53 8.43
CA SER A 113 21.27 -1.91 8.07
C SER A 113 22.65 -1.96 7.40
N PRO A 114 23.46 -3.00 7.64
CA PRO A 114 24.71 -3.17 6.91
C PRO A 114 24.46 -3.19 5.40
N GLY A 115 25.24 -2.41 4.64
CA GLY A 115 25.00 -2.17 3.21
C GLY A 115 24.10 -0.96 2.91
N GLY A 116 23.35 -0.44 3.90
CA GLY A 116 22.46 0.72 3.79
C GLY A 116 20.98 0.33 3.65
N PRO A 117 20.16 1.13 2.94
CA PRO A 117 18.83 0.71 2.47
C PRO A 117 18.84 -0.09 1.14
N ASP A 118 17.79 -0.87 0.88
CA ASP A 118 17.73 -1.72 -0.32
C ASP A 118 17.69 -0.94 -1.64
N HIS A 119 18.19 -1.52 -2.73
CA HIS A 119 18.03 -0.93 -4.07
C HIS A 119 18.22 -1.96 -5.21
N ASP A 120 17.64 -1.68 -6.38
CA ASP A 120 17.62 -2.61 -7.53
C ASP A 120 19.00 -2.99 -8.05
N PHE A 121 19.94 -2.04 -8.00
CA PHE A 121 21.24 -2.13 -8.66
C PHE A 121 22.38 -2.63 -7.75
N SER A 122 22.06 -3.12 -6.56
CA SER A 122 23.06 -3.71 -5.68
C SER A 122 23.51 -5.06 -6.24
N ALA A 123 24.73 -5.50 -5.92
CA ALA A 123 25.22 -6.81 -6.37
C ALA A 123 24.31 -7.95 -5.87
N GLY A 124 23.81 -7.84 -4.63
CA GLY A 124 22.87 -8.80 -4.06
C GLY A 124 21.50 -8.81 -4.76
N SER A 125 20.92 -7.63 -5.03
CA SER A 125 19.66 -7.51 -5.77
C SER A 125 19.77 -8.06 -7.18
N ILE A 126 20.87 -7.76 -7.89
CA ILE A 126 21.10 -8.29 -9.23
C ILE A 126 21.16 -9.82 -9.19
N ALA A 127 21.91 -10.41 -8.25
CA ALA A 127 22.01 -11.86 -8.13
C ALA A 127 20.66 -12.53 -7.80
N ILE A 128 19.88 -11.92 -6.91
CA ILE A 128 18.52 -12.35 -6.57
C ILE A 128 17.61 -12.28 -7.80
N ARG A 129 17.62 -11.14 -8.49
CA ARG A 129 16.80 -10.87 -9.67
C ARG A 129 17.11 -11.81 -10.82
N ASP A 130 18.38 -12.05 -11.11
CA ASP A 130 18.82 -13.01 -12.13
C ASP A 130 18.33 -14.44 -11.81
N THR A 131 18.32 -14.79 -10.52
CA THR A 131 17.81 -16.09 -10.05
C THR A 131 16.29 -16.17 -10.22
N ASP A 132 15.56 -15.15 -9.78
CA ASP A 132 14.09 -15.14 -9.75
C ASP A 132 13.49 -14.96 -11.14
N SER A 133 14.17 -14.24 -12.03
CA SER A 133 13.73 -13.99 -13.41
C SER A 133 14.12 -15.10 -14.37
N GLY A 134 14.96 -16.05 -13.93
CA GLY A 134 15.58 -17.04 -14.80
C GLY A 134 16.53 -16.43 -15.83
N GLY A 135 17.13 -15.28 -15.52
CA GLY A 135 18.02 -14.51 -16.39
C GLY A 135 17.33 -13.62 -17.42
N ALA A 136 16.02 -13.35 -17.26
CA ALA A 136 15.33 -12.36 -18.07
C ALA A 136 15.84 -10.94 -17.78
N ILE A 137 15.79 -10.07 -18.79
CA ILE A 137 16.10 -8.64 -18.63
C ILE A 137 14.89 -7.97 -17.99
N THR A 138 15.14 -7.32 -16.86
CA THR A 138 14.13 -6.65 -16.04
C THR A 138 14.60 -5.24 -15.70
N GLU A 139 13.69 -4.29 -15.51
CA GLU A 139 14.05 -2.90 -15.18
C GLU A 139 14.51 -2.78 -13.72
N GLY A 140 13.82 -3.46 -12.81
CA GLY A 140 14.13 -3.51 -11.38
C GLY A 140 13.68 -4.82 -10.73
N ALA A 141 13.63 -4.85 -9.41
CA ALA A 141 13.20 -6.01 -8.63
C ALA A 141 11.71 -5.95 -8.24
N PHE A 142 11.02 -4.82 -8.45
CA PHE A 142 9.67 -4.62 -7.95
C PHE A 142 8.64 -5.44 -8.73
N ARG A 143 7.85 -6.24 -8.01
CA ARG A 143 6.80 -7.09 -8.59
C ARG A 143 5.48 -6.75 -7.92
N ALA A 144 4.70 -5.85 -8.52
CA ALA A 144 3.51 -5.25 -7.92
C ALA A 144 2.45 -6.28 -7.46
N LEU A 145 2.36 -7.43 -8.12
CA LEU A 145 1.28 -8.40 -7.91
C LEU A 145 1.78 -9.74 -7.36
N GLN A 146 3.03 -9.84 -6.91
CA GLN A 146 3.65 -11.10 -6.52
C GLN A 146 4.64 -10.92 -5.38
N ASP A 147 4.96 -12.02 -4.69
CA ASP A 147 6.07 -12.06 -3.74
C ASP A 147 7.38 -11.69 -4.43
N TRP A 148 8.23 -10.96 -3.71
CA TRP A 148 9.54 -10.57 -4.22
C TRP A 148 10.50 -10.29 -3.08
N ARG A 149 11.76 -10.08 -3.44
CA ARG A 149 12.84 -9.84 -2.50
C ARG A 149 13.88 -8.91 -3.09
N ILE A 150 14.53 -8.18 -2.21
CA ILE A 150 15.54 -7.18 -2.55
C ILE A 150 16.58 -7.10 -1.44
N THR A 151 17.78 -6.63 -1.75
CA THR A 151 18.82 -6.41 -0.75
C THR A 151 19.77 -5.29 -1.21
N ASN A 152 20.65 -4.83 -0.35
CA ASN A 152 21.86 -4.13 -0.77
C ASN A 152 23.14 -4.91 -0.46
N GLU A 153 23.02 -5.98 0.31
CA GLU A 153 24.12 -6.80 0.77
C GLU A 153 24.18 -8.08 -0.08
N SER A 154 25.37 -8.35 -0.59
CA SER A 154 25.66 -9.52 -1.42
C SER A 154 25.87 -10.80 -0.60
N ASP A 155 26.25 -10.67 0.68
CA ASP A 155 26.41 -11.80 1.60
C ASP A 155 25.16 -11.97 2.49
N PRO A 156 24.28 -12.95 2.20
CA PRO A 156 23.07 -13.18 2.98
C PRO A 156 23.35 -13.62 4.43
N ALA A 157 24.59 -13.98 4.78
CA ALA A 157 24.98 -14.25 6.16
C ALA A 157 25.23 -12.98 6.98
N VAL A 158 25.48 -11.84 6.34
CA VAL A 158 25.63 -10.53 7.00
C VAL A 158 24.27 -9.90 7.21
N VAL A 159 23.49 -9.77 6.13
CA VAL A 159 22.10 -9.30 6.18
C VAL A 159 21.27 -10.17 5.22
N PRO A 160 20.25 -10.89 5.72
CA PRO A 160 19.34 -11.62 4.84
C PRO A 160 18.57 -10.64 3.95
N PRO A 161 18.17 -11.02 2.73
CA PRO A 161 17.41 -10.11 1.87
C PRO A 161 16.06 -9.76 2.53
N SER A 162 15.58 -8.56 2.25
CA SER A 162 14.20 -8.19 2.53
C SER A 162 13.27 -9.04 1.68
N VAL A 163 12.41 -9.80 2.34
CA VAL A 163 11.41 -10.66 1.70
C VAL A 163 10.04 -10.02 1.90
N LEU A 164 9.36 -9.77 0.80
CA LEU A 164 8.07 -9.09 0.75
C LEU A 164 7.01 -10.06 0.24
N THR A 165 6.13 -10.49 1.14
CA THR A 165 5.04 -11.42 0.83
C THR A 165 3.80 -10.63 0.46
N TYR A 166 3.30 -10.80 -0.74
CA TYR A 166 2.18 -10.06 -1.32
C TYR A 166 0.87 -10.37 -0.59
N ILE A 167 0.13 -9.31 -0.26
CA ILE A 167 -1.17 -9.40 0.42
C ILE A 167 -2.28 -8.95 -0.52
N GLY A 168 -2.09 -7.80 -1.18
CA GLY A 168 -3.11 -7.21 -2.03
C GLY A 168 -2.67 -5.88 -2.61
N HIS A 169 -3.51 -5.32 -3.48
CA HIS A 169 -3.27 -4.04 -4.13
C HIS A 169 -4.59 -3.33 -4.41
N ALA A 170 -4.49 -2.05 -4.74
CA ALA A 170 -5.55 -1.29 -5.37
C ALA A 170 -4.94 -0.16 -6.20
N TYR A 171 -5.67 0.32 -7.21
CA TYR A 171 -5.27 1.51 -7.95
C TYR A 171 -6.47 2.35 -8.42
N ASP A 172 -6.20 3.64 -8.62
CA ASP A 172 -7.13 4.65 -9.13
C ASP A 172 -7.45 4.37 -10.62
N GLY A 173 -8.72 4.12 -10.90
CA GLY A 173 -9.27 3.93 -12.24
C GLY A 173 -9.38 2.47 -12.67
N SER A 174 -9.09 2.22 -13.95
CA SER A 174 -9.16 0.90 -14.58
C SER A 174 -8.19 0.85 -15.75
N GLN A 175 -7.19 -0.04 -15.69
CA GLN A 175 -6.07 -0.05 -16.62
C GLN A 175 -5.99 -1.36 -17.41
N ASP A 176 -5.81 -1.23 -18.72
CA ASP A 176 -5.51 -2.32 -19.66
C ASP A 176 -4.46 -1.80 -20.65
N TYR A 177 -3.26 -2.37 -20.60
CA TYR A 177 -2.15 -2.03 -21.52
C TYR A 177 -1.92 -3.12 -22.59
N GLY A 178 -2.95 -3.92 -22.90
CA GLY A 178 -2.89 -4.99 -23.90
C GLY A 178 -2.65 -6.39 -23.30
N SER A 179 -2.61 -6.50 -21.97
CA SER A 179 -2.58 -7.77 -21.22
C SER A 179 -3.95 -8.16 -20.65
N GLY A 180 -4.97 -7.32 -20.89
CA GLY A 180 -6.28 -7.39 -20.25
C GLY A 180 -6.37 -6.44 -19.06
N ILE A 181 -7.58 -6.26 -18.53
CA ILE A 181 -7.80 -5.40 -17.37
C ILE A 181 -7.05 -5.96 -16.17
N ILE A 182 -6.20 -5.12 -15.57
CA ILE A 182 -5.51 -5.45 -14.32
C ILE A 182 -6.56 -5.42 -13.19
N PRO A 183 -6.72 -6.51 -12.41
CA PRO A 183 -7.61 -6.51 -11.25
C PRO A 183 -7.25 -5.42 -10.24
N GLY A 184 -8.18 -5.03 -9.35
CA GLY A 184 -7.88 -4.11 -8.25
C GLY A 184 -8.04 -2.62 -8.55
N GLY A 185 -8.47 -2.25 -9.76
CA GLY A 185 -8.91 -0.89 -10.06
C GLY A 185 -10.23 -0.57 -9.33
N ASP A 186 -10.36 0.62 -8.78
CA ASP A 186 -11.58 1.09 -8.12
C ASP A 186 -12.65 1.64 -9.10
N GLY A 187 -12.29 1.78 -10.38
CA GLY A 187 -13.17 2.20 -11.47
C GLY A 187 -13.47 3.69 -11.50
N LEU A 188 -12.86 4.49 -10.63
CA LEU A 188 -13.00 5.95 -10.58
C LEU A 188 -11.63 6.55 -10.87
N LEU A 189 -11.53 7.52 -11.77
CA LEU A 189 -10.27 8.22 -12.04
C LEU A 189 -10.30 9.57 -11.33
N ASP A 190 -10.19 9.56 -10.02
CA ASP A 190 -10.32 10.74 -9.16
C ASP A 190 -9.04 11.14 -8.43
N HIS A 191 -7.92 10.50 -8.78
CA HIS A 191 -6.59 10.73 -8.22
C HIS A 191 -6.47 10.33 -6.75
N GLN A 192 -7.33 9.41 -6.31
CA GLN A 192 -7.33 8.80 -5.01
C GLN A 192 -7.65 7.31 -5.16
N VAL A 193 -7.05 6.49 -4.30
CA VAL A 193 -7.44 5.10 -4.14
C VAL A 193 -7.53 4.78 -2.66
N VAL A 194 -8.56 4.04 -2.29
CA VAL A 194 -8.81 3.61 -0.91
C VAL A 194 -9.11 2.12 -0.90
N GLN A 195 -8.45 1.37 -0.02
CA GLN A 195 -8.75 -0.05 0.16
C GLN A 195 -8.63 -0.46 1.62
N ASN A 196 -9.52 -1.36 2.04
CA ASN A 196 -9.51 -1.94 3.37
C ASN A 196 -8.82 -3.31 3.35
N PHE A 197 -8.06 -3.61 4.39
CA PHE A 197 -7.41 -4.90 4.60
C PHE A 197 -7.65 -5.37 6.03
N HIS A 198 -7.88 -6.67 6.17
CA HIS A 198 -7.84 -7.34 7.45
C HIS A 198 -6.45 -7.94 7.63
N LEU A 199 -5.68 -7.45 8.61
CA LEU A 199 -4.29 -7.80 8.81
C LEU A 199 -4.05 -8.37 10.21
N LEU A 200 -3.17 -9.37 10.29
CA LEU A 200 -2.67 -9.90 11.56
C LEU A 200 -1.63 -8.94 12.19
N ALA A 201 -1.20 -9.23 13.41
CA ALA A 201 -0.01 -8.57 13.96
C ALA A 201 1.21 -8.87 13.08
N GLY A 202 2.01 -7.85 12.78
CA GLY A 202 3.16 -7.97 11.91
C GLY A 202 3.67 -6.64 11.39
N ASP A 203 4.71 -6.71 10.58
CA ASP A 203 5.31 -5.57 9.92
C ASP A 203 4.97 -5.57 8.43
N TYR A 204 4.69 -4.38 7.90
CA TYR A 204 4.14 -4.22 6.56
C TYR A 204 4.86 -3.11 5.79
N SER A 205 5.03 -3.35 4.50
CA SER A 205 5.52 -2.36 3.54
C SER A 205 4.49 -2.15 2.44
N VAL A 206 4.29 -0.89 2.04
CA VAL A 206 3.39 -0.48 0.97
C VAL A 206 4.20 0.23 -0.09
N PHE A 207 4.19 -0.31 -1.31
CA PHE A 207 4.87 0.27 -2.46
C PHE A 207 3.85 1.01 -3.30
N VAL A 208 4.10 2.29 -3.54
CA VAL A 208 3.12 3.21 -4.12
C VAL A 208 3.75 3.97 -5.28
N GLY A 209 3.00 4.11 -6.37
CA GLY A 209 3.43 4.82 -7.56
C GLY A 209 2.24 5.18 -8.43
N GLY A 210 2.52 5.61 -9.66
CA GLY A 210 1.44 5.90 -10.60
C GLY A 210 0.92 4.67 -11.31
N SER A 211 -0.37 4.70 -11.68
CA SER A 211 -1.10 3.63 -12.36
C SER A 211 -1.27 3.87 -13.87
N ASP A 212 -0.77 4.95 -14.45
CA ASP A 212 -0.88 5.25 -15.89
C ASP A 212 0.31 4.70 -16.69
N TYR A 213 0.13 3.54 -17.31
CA TYR A 213 1.20 2.85 -18.05
C TYR A 213 1.75 3.70 -19.20
N ALA A 214 0.87 4.38 -19.94
CA ALA A 214 1.28 5.22 -21.07
C ALA A 214 2.19 6.39 -20.66
N SER A 215 2.15 6.79 -19.38
CA SER A 215 3.01 7.84 -18.84
C SER A 215 4.49 7.43 -18.71
N GLN A 216 4.86 6.16 -18.91
CA GLN A 216 6.27 5.72 -18.94
C GLN A 216 7.10 6.43 -20.02
N PHE A 217 6.45 6.84 -21.13
CA PHE A 217 7.07 7.54 -22.25
C PHE A 217 7.00 9.06 -22.12
N ALA A 218 6.32 9.58 -21.10
CA ALA A 218 6.24 11.00 -20.85
C ALA A 218 7.52 11.52 -20.19
N ALA A 219 7.81 12.81 -20.36
CA ALA A 219 8.90 13.43 -19.61
C ALA A 219 8.64 13.28 -18.10
N VAL A 220 9.64 12.76 -17.38
CA VAL A 220 9.64 12.57 -15.92
C VAL A 220 9.16 13.85 -15.24
N LYS A 221 8.12 13.72 -14.41
CA LYS A 221 7.57 14.80 -13.60
C LYS A 221 7.48 14.28 -12.18
N GLY A 222 8.15 14.94 -11.25
CA GLY A 222 7.92 14.68 -9.83
C GLY A 222 6.43 14.87 -9.52
N LEU A 223 5.75 13.81 -9.09
CA LEU A 223 4.36 13.86 -8.66
C LEU A 223 4.29 13.60 -7.16
N GLY A 224 3.55 14.42 -6.45
CA GLY A 224 3.41 14.30 -4.99
C GLY A 224 2.32 13.31 -4.63
N ILE A 225 2.49 12.67 -3.49
CA ILE A 225 1.52 11.71 -2.96
C ILE A 225 1.35 11.89 -1.45
N SER A 226 0.12 11.72 -0.98
CA SER A 226 -0.24 11.62 0.44
C SER A 226 -0.67 10.20 0.75
N GLY A 227 0.08 9.52 1.62
CA GLY A 227 -0.24 8.18 2.08
C GLY A 227 -0.81 8.23 3.49
N THR A 228 -1.99 7.64 3.69
CA THR A 228 -2.67 7.59 4.99
C THR A 228 -3.02 6.15 5.33
N ILE A 229 -2.75 5.78 6.58
CA ILE A 229 -3.30 4.58 7.22
C ILE A 229 -4.29 5.00 8.30
N SER A 230 -5.39 4.25 8.41
CA SER A 230 -6.37 4.38 9.49
C SER A 230 -6.79 3.01 9.98
N VAL A 231 -6.83 2.80 11.28
CA VAL A 231 -7.41 1.59 11.88
C VAL A 231 -8.92 1.79 11.92
N VAL A 232 -9.66 0.95 11.20
CA VAL A 232 -11.11 1.02 11.13
C VAL A 232 -11.73 0.04 12.12
N SER A 233 -12.87 0.40 12.70
CA SER A 233 -13.61 -0.54 13.53
C SER A 233 -14.21 -1.63 12.64
N ALA A 234 -14.07 -2.90 13.02
CA ALA A 234 -14.81 -4.00 12.42
C ALA A 234 -16.30 -3.62 12.34
N VAL A 235 -16.83 -3.54 11.13
CA VAL A 235 -18.26 -3.31 10.93
C VAL A 235 -18.96 -4.62 11.31
N PRO A 236 -19.94 -4.64 12.23
CA PRO A 236 -20.63 -5.87 12.56
C PRO A 236 -21.27 -6.46 11.31
N GLU A 237 -20.96 -7.72 11.03
CA GLU A 237 -21.49 -8.42 9.86
C GLU A 237 -23.03 -8.41 9.85
N PRO A 238 -23.69 -8.43 8.68
CA PRO A 238 -25.15 -8.45 8.57
C PRO A 238 -25.82 -9.54 9.42
N GLU A 239 -25.17 -10.68 9.59
CA GLU A 239 -25.62 -11.79 10.41
C GLU A 239 -25.65 -11.43 11.90
N THR A 240 -24.73 -10.59 12.37
CA THR A 240 -24.72 -10.08 13.74
C THR A 240 -25.97 -9.23 14.00
N TYR A 241 -26.35 -8.39 13.03
CA TYR A 241 -27.60 -7.64 13.10
C TYR A 241 -28.81 -8.55 13.02
N ALA A 242 -28.80 -9.57 12.16
CA ALA A 242 -29.88 -10.53 12.06
C ALA A 242 -30.08 -11.30 13.38
N MET A 243 -29.00 -11.72 14.04
CA MET A 243 -29.03 -12.40 15.33
C MET A 243 -29.48 -11.49 16.47
N LEU A 244 -29.03 -10.23 16.48
CA LEU A 244 -29.51 -9.22 17.42
C LEU A 244 -31.01 -8.98 17.26
N LEU A 245 -31.48 -8.76 16.03
CA LEU A 245 -32.90 -8.56 15.71
C LEU A 245 -33.73 -9.80 16.04
N THR A 246 -33.19 -11.00 15.78
CA THR A 246 -33.84 -12.27 16.15
C THR A 246 -33.95 -12.39 17.67
N GLY A 247 -32.88 -12.07 18.41
CA GLY A 247 -32.88 -12.06 19.88
C GLY A 247 -33.91 -11.08 20.45
N LEU A 248 -33.97 -9.85 19.91
CA LEU A 248 -34.95 -8.84 20.29
C LEU A 248 -36.39 -9.27 19.96
N GLY A 249 -36.60 -9.87 18.79
CA GLY A 249 -37.89 -10.42 18.38
C GLY A 249 -38.38 -11.53 19.31
N LEU A 250 -37.49 -12.45 19.69
CA LEU A 250 -37.79 -13.52 20.65
C LEU A 250 -38.14 -12.98 22.03
N MET A 251 -37.42 -11.97 22.53
CA MET A 251 -37.74 -11.35 23.81
C MET A 251 -39.08 -10.60 23.78
N GLY A 252 -39.37 -9.87 22.70
CA GLY A 252 -40.68 -9.23 22.52
C GLY A 252 -41.82 -10.25 22.52
N ALA A 253 -41.65 -11.39 21.83
CA ALA A 253 -42.63 -12.47 21.81
C ALA A 253 -42.82 -13.12 23.20
N ALA A 254 -41.74 -13.31 23.95
CA ALA A 254 -41.79 -13.87 25.30
C ALA A 254 -42.53 -12.95 26.29
N ILE A 255 -42.29 -11.64 26.24
CA ILE A 255 -42.98 -10.65 27.08
C ILE A 255 -44.49 -10.61 26.74
N ARG A 256 -44.85 -10.64 25.46
CA ARG A 256 -46.26 -10.69 25.03
C ARG A 256 -46.99 -11.93 25.57
N ARG A 257 -46.34 -13.10 25.56
CA ARG A 257 -46.92 -14.34 26.10
C ARG A 257 -47.18 -14.25 27.61
N ARG A 258 -46.30 -13.60 28.38
CA ARG A 258 -46.48 -13.41 29.83
C ARG A 258 -47.67 -12.50 30.15
N LYS A 259 -47.81 -11.37 29.44
CA LYS A 259 -48.97 -10.49 29.61
C LYS A 259 -50.32 -11.16 29.29
N ALA A 260 -50.36 -11.99 28.25
CA ALA A 260 -51.58 -12.73 27.89
C ALA A 260 -52.01 -13.74 28.98
N ILE A 261 -51.05 -14.31 29.72
CA ILE A 261 -51.34 -15.23 30.84
C ILE A 261 -51.86 -14.45 32.06
N ASP A 262 -51.32 -13.26 32.33
CA ASP A 262 -51.76 -12.42 33.46
C ASP A 262 -53.16 -11.83 33.23
N ASP A 263 -53.49 -11.39 32.02
CA ASP A 263 -54.85 -10.92 31.67
C ASP A 263 -55.90 -12.05 31.77
N PHE A 264 -55.54 -13.28 31.39
CA PHE A 264 -56.43 -14.43 31.51
C PHE A 264 -56.71 -14.79 32.98
N ARG A 265 -55.72 -14.67 33.85
CA ARG A 265 -55.87 -14.88 35.31
C ARG A 265 -56.74 -13.79 35.96
N TYR A 266 -56.66 -12.55 35.49
CA TYR A 266 -57.49 -11.45 36.00
C TYR A 266 -58.96 -11.58 35.58
N CYS A 267 -59.24 -12.09 34.38
CA CYS A 267 -60.62 -12.35 33.92
C CYS A 267 -61.25 -13.56 34.62
N GLY A 268 -60.48 -14.65 34.80
CA GLY A 268 -60.94 -15.85 35.52
C GLY A 268 -61.24 -15.64 37.01
N ALA A 269 -60.55 -14.69 37.66
CA ALA A 269 -60.80 -14.34 39.06
C ALA A 269 -62.08 -13.49 39.24
N LYS A 270 -62.43 -12.63 38.28
CA LYS A 270 -63.67 -11.82 38.34
C LYS A 270 -64.94 -12.61 38.00
N GLN A 271 -64.85 -13.72 37.28
CA GLN A 271 -66.01 -14.54 36.90
C GLN A 271 -66.46 -15.56 37.96
N ARG A 272 -65.69 -15.78 39.04
CA ARG A 272 -66.10 -16.65 40.16
C ARG A 272 -66.95 -15.96 41.24
N LEU A 273 -67.28 -14.68 41.10
CA LEU A 273 -68.13 -13.94 42.04
C LEU A 273 -69.62 -13.85 41.61
N LEU A 274 -70.03 -14.51 40.52
CA LEU A 274 -71.39 -14.43 39.97
C LEU A 274 -71.94 -15.81 39.58
N CYS A 275 -72.08 -16.73 40.53
CA CYS A 275 -73.04 -17.84 40.44
C CYS A 275 -73.69 -18.07 41.81
N PRO A 276 -74.97 -17.71 42.01
CA PRO A 276 -75.76 -18.21 43.14
C PRO A 276 -76.21 -19.65 42.86
N PHE A 277 -76.06 -20.49 43.89
CA PHE A 277 -76.59 -21.85 44.16
C PHE A 277 -77.07 -22.72 42.99
#